data_AF-A0A0M8ME76-F1
#
_entry.id   AF-A0A0M8ME76-F1
#
_cell.length_a   1.000
_cell.length_b   1.000
_cell.length_c   1.000
_cell.angle_alpha   90.00
_cell.angle_beta   90.00
_cell.angle_gamma   90.00
#
_symmetry.space_group_name_H-M   'P 1'
#
loop_
_entity.id
_entity.type
_entity.pdbx_description
1 polymer ?
#
loop_
_entity_poly.entity_id
_entity_poly.type
_entity_poly.pdbx_seq_one_letter_code
_entity_poly.pdbx_strand_id
1 'polypeptide(L)'
;MKVFSTPEFKHEFEKLIKNNSYKYLSKEIISKYFGQSVEEVSDGVKLNGNALNAFIKKRIGGSGGSRLYLLIIQTADSVYFTFIHPKTGSAGYENITSDKKAQLLEDVYDCISKNNLYELSPCEEKKKIIFSEVKTVTV
;
A
#
# COMPACT_ATOMS: atom_id res chain seq x y z
N MET A 1 1.44 12.14 8.01
CA MET A 1 2.19 10.96 7.53
C MET A 1 2.61 11.04 6.07
N LYS A 2 3.72 10.39 5.73
CA LYS A 2 4.15 10.13 4.34
C LYS A 2 3.61 8.78 3.86
N VAL A 3 3.36 8.67 2.56
CA VAL A 3 2.85 7.45 1.93
C VAL A 3 3.82 7.01 0.86
N PHE A 4 4.33 5.79 1.00
CA PHE A 4 5.24 5.16 0.07
C PHE A 4 4.66 3.87 -0.50
N SER A 5 5.26 3.36 -1.58
CA SER A 5 5.00 2.01 -2.05
C SER A 5 6.25 1.31 -2.55
N THR A 6 6.23 -0.01 -2.47
CA THR A 6 7.20 -0.87 -3.16
C THR A 6 6.93 -0.90 -4.68
N PRO A 7 7.92 -1.34 -5.49
CA PRO A 7 7.70 -1.59 -6.92
C PRO A 7 6.59 -2.61 -7.19
N GLU A 8 6.46 -3.65 -6.37
CA GLU A 8 5.42 -4.68 -6.55
C GLU A 8 4.01 -4.10 -6.38
N PHE A 9 3.79 -3.27 -5.35
CA PHE A 9 2.52 -2.58 -5.19
C PHE A 9 2.19 -1.72 -6.41
N LYS A 10 3.16 -0.92 -6.89
CA LYS A 10 2.96 -0.06 -8.07
C LYS A 10 2.54 -0.89 -9.26
N HIS A 11 3.24 -2.01 -9.53
CA HIS A 11 2.92 -2.90 -10.64
C HIS A 11 1.47 -3.43 -10.58
N GLU A 12 1.06 -4.00 -9.44
CA GLU A 12 -0.31 -4.53 -9.30
C GLU A 12 -1.36 -3.42 -9.33
N PHE A 13 -1.09 -2.27 -8.70
CA PHE A 13 -2.01 -1.14 -8.73
C PHE A 13 -2.23 -0.63 -10.16
N GLU A 14 -1.16 -0.40 -10.92
CA GLU A 14 -1.21 0.07 -12.31
C GLU A 14 -1.95 -0.92 -13.21
N LYS A 15 -1.70 -2.23 -13.03
CA LYS A 15 -2.42 -3.30 -13.72
C LYS A 15 -3.92 -3.26 -13.46
N LEU A 16 -4.33 -3.03 -12.21
CA LEU A 16 -5.75 -2.98 -11.81
C LEU A 16 -6.46 -1.73 -12.34
N ILE A 17 -5.80 -0.57 -12.39
CA ILE A 17 -6.44 0.67 -12.86
C ILE A 17 -6.44 0.83 -14.38
N LYS A 18 -5.60 0.09 -15.13
CA LYS A 18 -5.38 0.24 -16.58
C LYS A 18 -6.66 0.34 -17.40
N ASN A 19 -7.65 -0.51 -17.11
CA ASN A 19 -8.92 -0.58 -17.84
C ASN A 19 -10.10 0.02 -17.06
N ASN A 20 -9.83 0.87 -16.06
CA ASN A 20 -10.81 1.46 -15.16
C ASN A 20 -11.66 0.48 -14.32
N SER A 21 -11.45 -0.83 -14.44
CA SER A 21 -12.19 -1.88 -13.70
C SER A 21 -12.08 -1.73 -12.19
N TYR A 22 -10.96 -1.17 -11.71
CA TYR A 22 -10.70 -0.94 -10.29
C TYR A 22 -10.38 0.54 -9.99
N LYS A 23 -10.97 1.48 -10.74
CA LYS A 23 -10.72 2.94 -10.56
C LYS A 23 -11.07 3.46 -9.15
N TYR A 24 -11.91 2.74 -8.41
CA TYR A 24 -12.26 3.10 -7.04
C TYR A 24 -11.06 3.04 -6.08
N LEU A 25 -10.02 2.27 -6.41
CA LEU A 25 -8.83 2.11 -5.58
C LEU A 25 -8.12 3.43 -5.32
N SER A 26 -7.96 4.26 -6.35
CA SER A 26 -7.37 5.60 -6.20
C SER A 26 -8.16 6.44 -5.21
N LYS A 27 -9.49 6.47 -5.34
CA LYS A 27 -10.36 7.25 -4.45
C LYS A 27 -10.25 6.77 -3.00
N GLU A 28 -10.35 5.46 -2.78
CA GLU A 28 -10.29 4.85 -1.45
C GLU A 28 -8.94 5.10 -0.76
N ILE A 29 -7.83 4.89 -1.48
CA ILE A 29 -6.50 5.16 -0.94
C ILE A 29 -6.36 6.65 -0.63
N ILE A 30 -6.84 7.52 -1.53
CA ILE A 30 -6.70 8.95 -1.31
C ILE A 30 -7.45 9.39 -0.05
N SER A 31 -8.72 9.00 0.08
CA SER A 31 -9.53 9.37 1.23
C SER A 31 -9.06 8.77 2.56
N LYS A 32 -8.43 7.59 2.53
CA LYS A 32 -8.07 6.87 3.75
C LYS A 32 -6.65 7.15 4.25
N TYR A 33 -5.76 7.67 3.41
CA TYR A 33 -4.35 7.82 3.79
C TYR A 33 -3.83 9.26 3.61
N PHE A 34 -4.21 10.02 2.59
CA PHE A 34 -3.67 11.39 2.50
C PHE A 34 -4.35 12.31 3.50
N GLY A 35 -3.53 13.09 4.23
CA GLY A 35 -3.99 13.99 5.29
C GLY A 35 -4.37 13.31 6.61
N GLN A 36 -4.13 12.00 6.76
CA GLN A 36 -4.37 11.26 8.00
C GLN A 36 -3.08 11.08 8.80
N SER A 37 -3.22 10.80 10.09
CA SER A 37 -2.15 10.34 10.98
C SER A 37 -1.94 8.82 10.87
N VAL A 38 -0.77 8.35 11.31
CA VAL A 38 -0.50 6.91 11.38
C VAL A 38 -1.49 6.18 12.31
N GLU A 39 -1.87 6.80 13.42
CA GLU A 39 -2.82 6.25 14.40
C GLU A 39 -4.19 5.99 13.77
N GLU A 40 -4.70 6.94 12.98
CA GLU A 40 -6.00 6.85 12.31
C GLU A 40 -6.07 5.74 11.25
N VAL A 41 -4.94 5.39 10.65
CA VAL A 41 -4.89 4.41 9.55
C VAL A 41 -4.39 3.03 9.97
N SER A 42 -3.99 2.88 11.25
CA SER A 42 -3.43 1.65 11.83
C SER A 42 -4.45 0.54 12.09
N ASP A 43 -5.72 0.72 11.73
CA ASP A 43 -6.73 -0.33 11.80
C ASP A 43 -6.53 -1.41 10.72
N GLY A 44 -6.85 -2.65 11.08
CA GLY A 44 -6.76 -3.81 10.20
C GLY A 44 -6.23 -5.05 10.93
N VAL A 45 -5.99 -6.12 10.16
CA VAL A 45 -5.45 -7.37 10.70
C VAL A 45 -3.92 -7.30 10.67
N LYS A 46 -3.29 -7.20 11.85
CA LYS A 46 -1.83 -7.36 11.98
C LYS A 46 -1.41 -8.77 11.58
N LEU A 47 -0.37 -8.86 10.77
CA LEU A 47 0.17 -10.10 10.20
C LEU A 47 1.49 -10.52 10.86
N ASN A 48 2.15 -9.64 11.60
CA ASN A 48 3.44 -9.86 12.25
C ASN A 48 3.38 -9.74 13.79
N GLY A 49 2.21 -10.05 14.38
CA GLY A 49 2.02 -10.10 15.83
C GLY A 49 2.25 -8.76 16.54
N ASN A 50 3.08 -8.78 17.59
CA ASN A 50 3.37 -7.64 18.46
C ASN A 50 4.64 -6.87 18.04
N ALA A 51 5.06 -6.97 16.78
CA ALA A 51 6.19 -6.20 16.27
C ALA A 51 5.94 -4.68 16.40
N LEU A 52 7.03 -3.92 16.61
CA LEU A 52 7.01 -2.46 16.71
C LEU A 52 6.38 -1.82 15.46
N ASN A 53 6.82 -2.25 14.29
CA ASN A 53 6.28 -1.81 13.01
C ASN A 53 5.16 -2.77 12.61
N ALA A 54 3.95 -2.24 12.43
CA ALA A 54 2.78 -3.07 12.15
C ALA A 54 2.72 -3.42 10.66
N PHE A 55 2.76 -4.71 10.33
CA PHE A 55 2.45 -5.20 8.99
C PHE A 55 0.98 -5.59 8.95
N ILE A 56 0.17 -4.88 8.18
CA ILE A 56 -1.29 -4.91 8.26
C ILE A 56 -1.88 -5.37 6.93
N LYS A 57 -2.90 -6.22 7.02
CA LYS A 57 -3.87 -6.49 5.95
C LYS A 57 -5.16 -5.71 6.22
N LYS A 58 -5.55 -4.88 5.25
CA LYS A 58 -6.76 -4.04 5.32
C LYS A 58 -7.65 -4.26 4.11
N ARG A 59 -8.97 -4.06 4.27
CA ARG A 59 -9.92 -4.05 3.16
C ARG A 59 -10.23 -2.61 2.74
N ILE A 60 -10.27 -2.38 1.43
CA ILE A 60 -10.68 -1.09 0.83
C ILE A 60 -11.79 -1.34 -0.20
N GLY A 61 -12.79 -0.46 -0.27
CA GLY A 61 -13.96 -0.65 -1.15
C GLY A 61 -15.00 -1.67 -0.67
N GLY A 62 -15.08 -1.97 0.63
CA GLY A 62 -16.16 -2.77 1.21
C GLY A 62 -16.05 -4.30 1.05
N SER A 63 -17.17 -5.02 1.13
CA SER A 63 -17.25 -6.49 1.24
C SER A 63 -16.77 -7.26 -0.01
N GLY A 64 -16.90 -6.64 -1.19
CA GLY A 64 -16.35 -7.10 -2.48
C GLY A 64 -15.11 -6.33 -2.93
N GLY A 65 -14.51 -5.55 -2.02
CA GLY A 65 -13.38 -4.68 -2.32
C GLY A 65 -12.04 -5.42 -2.46
N SER A 66 -10.95 -4.66 -2.39
CA SER A 66 -9.59 -5.16 -2.45
C SER A 66 -8.97 -5.35 -1.09
N ARG A 67 -8.02 -6.29 -1.01
CA ARG A 67 -7.12 -6.49 0.12
C ARG A 67 -5.85 -5.69 -0.15
N LEU A 68 -5.52 -4.78 0.75
CA LEU A 68 -4.32 -3.97 0.76
C LEU A 68 -3.40 -4.46 1.88
N TYR A 69 -2.12 -4.63 1.57
CA TYR A 69 -1.07 -5.03 2.50
C TYR A 69 -0.09 -3.88 2.66
N LEU A 70 0.19 -3.49 3.90
CA LEU A 70 0.98 -2.29 4.19
C LEU A 70 1.81 -2.45 5.46
N LEU A 71 2.98 -1.82 5.49
CA LEU A 71 3.80 -1.67 6.68
C LEU A 71 3.62 -0.25 7.24
N ILE A 72 3.46 -0.14 8.55
CA ILE A 72 3.43 1.13 9.27
C ILE A 72 4.68 1.26 10.13
N ILE A 73 5.38 2.38 10.00
CA ILE A 73 6.52 2.76 10.85
C ILE A 73 6.13 4.02 11.62
N GLN A 74 5.72 3.84 12.88
CA GLN A 74 5.21 4.93 13.74
C GLN A 74 6.26 6.01 13.99
N THR A 75 7.51 5.61 14.26
CA THR A 75 8.62 6.54 14.53
C THR A 75 8.98 7.43 13.33
N ALA A 76 8.61 7.02 12.12
CA ALA A 76 8.83 7.76 10.89
C ALA A 76 7.57 8.45 10.35
N ASP A 77 6.44 8.39 11.07
CA ASP A 77 5.12 8.87 10.61
C ASP A 77 4.85 8.48 9.14
N SER A 78 5.04 7.19 8.81
CA SER A 78 5.06 6.72 7.42
C SER A 78 4.34 5.38 7.22
N VAL A 79 3.68 5.25 6.07
CA VAL A 79 3.02 4.03 5.59
C VAL A 79 3.64 3.57 4.27
N TYR A 80 3.86 2.26 4.13
CA TYR A 80 4.47 1.64 2.96
C TYR A 80 3.52 0.59 2.38
N PHE A 81 2.95 0.86 1.21
CA PHE A 81 2.11 -0.13 0.51
C PHE A 81 2.98 -1.19 -0.16
N THR A 82 2.68 -2.45 0.14
CA THR A 82 3.47 -3.60 -0.32
C THR A 82 2.77 -4.37 -1.42
N PHE A 83 1.45 -4.50 -1.32
CA PHE A 83 0.69 -5.29 -2.27
C PHE A 83 -0.79 -4.96 -2.24
N ILE A 84 -1.48 -5.21 -3.36
CA ILE A 84 -2.92 -5.04 -3.46
C ILE A 84 -3.53 -6.06 -4.42
N HIS A 85 -4.67 -6.63 -4.05
CA HIS A 85 -5.45 -7.43 -4.98
C HIS A 85 -6.95 -7.41 -4.68
N PRO A 86 -7.82 -7.50 -5.71
CA PRO A 86 -9.25 -7.64 -5.51
C PRO A 86 -9.60 -8.95 -4.81
N LYS A 87 -10.64 -8.94 -3.98
CA LYS A 87 -11.23 -10.18 -3.45
C LYS A 87 -12.10 -10.88 -4.50
N THR A 88 -12.83 -10.08 -5.28
CA THR A 88 -13.79 -10.55 -6.28
C THR A 88 -13.60 -9.82 -7.60
N GLY A 89 -14.22 -10.31 -8.67
CA GLY A 89 -14.09 -9.75 -10.02
C GLY A 89 -13.08 -10.49 -10.87
N SER A 90 -12.83 -10.00 -12.09
CA SER A 90 -12.01 -10.67 -13.10
C SER A 90 -10.54 -10.85 -12.71
N ALA A 91 -10.04 -10.06 -11.76
CA ALA A 91 -8.69 -10.16 -11.21
C ALA A 91 -8.71 -10.56 -9.72
N GLY A 92 -9.88 -10.98 -9.23
CA GLY A 92 -10.07 -11.36 -7.83
C GLY A 92 -9.54 -12.75 -7.55
N TYR A 93 -8.90 -12.90 -6.39
CA TYR A 93 -8.47 -14.21 -5.90
C TYR A 93 -8.48 -14.27 -4.37
N GLU A 94 -8.29 -15.48 -3.87
CA GLU A 94 -8.25 -15.79 -2.43
C GLU A 94 -7.11 -15.08 -1.72
N ASN A 95 -7.06 -15.18 -0.38
CA ASN A 95 -5.94 -14.60 0.36
C ASN A 95 -4.59 -15.15 -0.14
N ILE A 96 -3.57 -14.29 -0.21
CA ILE A 96 -2.20 -14.73 -0.45
C ILE A 96 -1.71 -15.70 0.63
N THR A 97 -0.78 -16.57 0.25
CA THR A 97 -0.17 -17.58 1.13
C THR A 97 0.63 -16.94 2.26
N SER A 98 0.97 -17.72 3.28
CA SER A 98 1.87 -17.26 4.35
C SER A 98 3.24 -16.90 3.81
N ASP A 99 3.77 -17.68 2.87
CA ASP A 99 5.07 -17.44 2.23
C ASP A 99 5.09 -16.09 1.50
N LYS A 100 4.01 -15.76 0.76
CA LYS A 100 3.93 -14.46 0.10
C LYS A 100 3.86 -13.30 1.10
N LYS A 101 3.20 -13.46 2.25
CA LYS A 101 3.19 -12.43 3.31
C LYS A 101 4.59 -12.21 3.90
N ALA A 102 5.32 -13.29 4.14
CA ALA A 102 6.70 -13.22 4.63
C ALA A 102 7.59 -12.51 3.61
N GLN A 103 7.49 -12.89 2.33
CA GLN A 103 8.21 -12.25 1.23
C GLN A 103 7.90 -10.74 1.14
N LEU A 104 6.62 -10.35 1.18
CA LEU A 104 6.24 -8.93 1.12
C LEU A 104 6.79 -8.11 2.29
N LEU A 105 6.92 -8.71 3.47
CA LEU A 105 7.51 -8.06 4.64
C LEU A 105 9.02 -7.90 4.51
N GLU A 106 9.71 -8.92 4.00
CA GLU A 106 11.14 -8.84 3.70
C GLU A 106 11.42 -7.80 2.61
N ASP A 107 10.69 -7.87 1.49
CA ASP A 107 10.83 -6.99 0.33
C ASP A 107 10.65 -5.51 0.69
N VAL A 108 9.69 -5.18 1.57
CA VAL A 108 9.48 -3.78 1.96
C VAL A 108 10.64 -3.24 2.79
N TYR A 109 11.23 -4.04 3.69
CA TYR A 109 12.43 -3.62 4.42
C TYR A 109 13.64 -3.51 3.50
N ASP A 110 13.77 -4.41 2.53
CA ASP A 110 14.78 -4.33 1.48
C ASP A 110 14.62 -3.06 0.64
N CYS A 111 13.40 -2.72 0.26
CA CYS A 111 13.11 -1.49 -0.47
C CYS A 111 13.42 -0.24 0.37
N ILE A 112 13.08 -0.24 1.66
CA ILE A 112 13.42 0.85 2.58
C ILE A 112 14.94 1.03 2.69
N SER A 113 15.69 -0.06 2.90
CA SER A 113 17.14 -0.01 3.08
C SER A 113 17.89 0.42 1.80
N LYS A 114 17.41 -0.02 0.63
CA LYS A 114 17.98 0.30 -0.68
C LYS A 114 17.44 1.61 -1.27
N ASN A 115 16.52 2.29 -0.56
CA ASN A 115 15.78 3.45 -1.05
C ASN A 115 15.09 3.20 -2.41
N ASN A 116 14.62 1.96 -2.64
CA ASN A 116 13.91 1.54 -3.84
C ASN A 116 12.40 1.63 -3.59
N LEU A 117 11.91 2.85 -3.44
CA LEU A 117 10.52 3.16 -3.12
C LEU A 117 9.98 4.24 -4.05
N TYR A 118 8.65 4.26 -4.15
CA TYR A 118 7.92 5.39 -4.72
C TYR A 118 7.22 6.15 -3.61
N GLU A 119 7.39 7.47 -3.54
CA GLU A 119 6.53 8.34 -2.77
C GLU A 119 5.24 8.60 -3.53
N LEU A 120 4.11 8.49 -2.84
CA LEU A 120 2.79 8.64 -3.41
C LEU A 120 2.23 10.01 -3.07
N SER A 121 1.63 10.66 -4.06
CA SER A 121 0.92 11.92 -3.88
C SER A 121 -0.44 11.90 -4.58
N PRO A 122 -1.47 12.57 -4.02
CA PRO A 122 -2.75 12.70 -4.68
C PRO A 122 -2.67 13.77 -5.79
N CYS A 123 -3.20 13.45 -6.97
CA CYS A 123 -3.58 14.44 -7.97
C CYS A 123 -5.06 14.74 -7.80
N GLU A 124 -5.39 15.78 -7.02
CA GLU A 124 -6.76 16.10 -6.62
C GLU A 124 -7.68 16.34 -7.82
N GLU A 125 -7.20 17.05 -8.84
CA GLU A 125 -7.94 17.34 -10.07
C GLU A 125 -8.37 16.06 -10.82
N LYS A 126 -7.49 15.05 -10.86
CA LYS A 126 -7.69 13.83 -11.65
C LYS A 126 -8.15 12.63 -10.82
N LYS A 127 -8.23 12.76 -9.49
CA LYS A 127 -8.49 11.67 -8.53
C LYS A 127 -7.57 10.46 -8.77
N LYS A 128 -6.30 10.74 -9.04
CA LYS A 128 -5.26 9.75 -9.34
C LYS A 128 -4.15 9.81 -8.30
N ILE A 129 -3.45 8.69 -8.15
CA ILE A 129 -2.21 8.62 -7.38
C ILE A 129 -1.06 8.83 -8.35
N ILE A 130 -0.13 9.71 -7.98
CA ILE A 130 1.14 9.91 -8.68
C ILE A 130 2.21 9.14 -7.90
N PHE A 131 3.05 8.38 -8.63
CA PHE A 131 4.20 7.67 -8.08
C PHE A 131 5.47 8.44 -8.46
N SER A 132 6.25 8.87 -7.47
CA SER A 132 7.51 9.56 -7.67
C SER A 132 8.64 8.74 -7.05
N GLU A 133 9.68 8.43 -7.83
CA GLU A 133 10.85 7.73 -7.29
C GLU A 133 11.49 8.53 -6.17
N VAL A 134 11.79 7.88 -5.04
CA VAL A 134 12.49 8.52 -3.95
C VAL A 134 13.95 8.67 -4.35
N LYS A 135 14.32 9.86 -4.83
CA LYS A 135 15.73 10.16 -5.12
C LYS A 135 16.50 10.25 -3.82
N THR A 136 17.63 9.54 -3.73
CA THR A 136 18.59 9.76 -2.67
C THR A 136 19.09 11.19 -2.78
N VAL A 137 18.88 12.01 -1.75
CA VAL A 137 19.62 13.27 -1.64
C VAL A 137 21.05 12.85 -1.34
N THR A 138 21.91 12.86 -2.35
CA THR A 138 23.36 12.81 -2.13
C THR A 138 23.70 14.09 -1.37
N VAL A 139 24.00 13.94 -0.07
CA VAL A 139 24.57 15.02 0.75
C VAL A 139 26.01 15.25 0.31
#